data_AF-A0A351K644-F1
#
_entry.id   AF-A0A351K644-F1
#
_cell.length_a   1.000
_cell.length_b   1.000
_cell.length_c   1.000
_cell.angle_alpha   90.00
_cell.angle_beta   90.00
_cell.angle_gamma   90.00
#
_symmetry.space_group_name_H-M   'P 1'
#
loop_
_entity.id
_entity.type
_entity.pdbx_description
1 polymer ?
#
loop_
_entity_poly.entity_id
_entity_poly.type
_entity_poly.pdbx_seq_one_letter_code
_entity_poly.pdbx_strand_id
1 'polypeptide(L)' 'MQSNASETTVSNEPSSAASSAAAPAGWYADPSGRFELRYWNGDKWTEHVSQAGQQSTDPPVA' A
#
# COMPACT_ATOMS: atom_id res chain seq x y z
N MET A 1 34.97 23.77 28.41
CA MET A 1 34.65 22.36 28.66
C MET A 1 33.48 22.01 27.76
N GLN A 2 33.80 21.67 26.51
CA GLN A 2 32.87 21.13 25.52
C GLN A 2 32.68 19.62 25.74
N SER A 3 31.57 19.09 25.20
CA SER A 3 31.37 17.73 24.68
C SER A 3 30.77 16.69 25.63
N ASN A 4 29.49 16.37 25.41
CA ASN A 4 28.86 15.11 25.81
C ASN A 4 28.89 14.18 24.59
N ALA A 5 29.89 13.31 24.50
CA ALA A 5 29.90 12.22 23.53
C ALA A 5 28.87 11.16 23.97
N SER A 6 27.85 10.94 23.15
CA SER A 6 26.91 9.83 23.31
C SER A 6 26.96 9.01 22.03
N GLU A 7 28.02 8.21 21.90
CA GLU A 7 28.13 7.21 20.85
C GLU A 7 27.80 5.87 21.47
N THR A 8 26.57 5.39 21.24
CA THR A 8 26.28 3.96 21.31
C THR A 8 25.40 3.64 20.11
N THR A 9 26.05 3.03 19.14
CA THR A 9 25.47 2.25 18.05
C THR A 9 24.37 1.34 18.57
N VAL A 10 23.14 1.61 18.18
CA VAL A 10 22.15 0.53 17.99
C VAL A 10 22.03 0.40 16.48
N SER A 11 22.59 -0.70 15.98
CA SER A 11 22.37 -1.18 14.62
C SER A 11 20.87 -1.24 14.37
N ASN A 12 20.40 -0.31 13.54
CA ASN A 12 19.06 -0.36 12.97
C ASN A 12 19.04 -1.51 11.95
N GLU A 13 18.99 -2.75 12.42
CA GLU A 13 18.42 -3.83 11.64
C GLU A 13 16.91 -3.58 11.63
N PRO A 14 16.25 -3.19 10.52
CA PRO A 14 14.84 -3.45 10.40
C PRO A 14 14.71 -4.97 10.27
N SER A 15 14.65 -5.62 11.44
CA SER A 15 14.11 -6.95 11.61
C SER A 15 12.86 -7.05 10.75
N SER A 16 12.92 -7.93 9.74
CA SER A 16 11.79 -8.35 8.93
C SER A 16 10.77 -9.05 9.83
N ALA A 17 10.07 -8.24 10.61
CA ALA A 17 8.91 -8.57 11.39
C ALA A 17 7.86 -7.47 11.18
N ALA A 18 7.76 -6.97 9.95
CA ALA A 18 6.55 -6.29 9.52
C ALA A 18 5.48 -7.38 9.37
N SER A 19 4.83 -7.67 10.49
CA SER A 19 3.51 -8.27 10.57
C SER A 19 2.74 -7.95 9.29
N SER A 20 2.22 -8.96 8.61
CA SER A 20 1.42 -8.85 7.39
C SER A 20 0.11 -8.11 7.71
N ALA A 21 0.20 -6.85 8.07
CA ALA A 21 -0.94 -5.97 8.24
C ALA A 21 -1.54 -5.86 6.85
N ALA A 22 -2.65 -6.55 6.63
CA ALA A 22 -3.40 -6.45 5.39
C ALA A 22 -3.58 -4.97 5.06
N ALA A 23 -3.32 -4.59 3.81
CA ALA A 23 -3.46 -3.20 3.39
C ALA A 23 -4.87 -2.71 3.75
N PRO A 24 -5.04 -1.49 4.29
CA PRO A 24 -6.35 -0.98 4.63
C PRO A 24 -7.22 -0.83 3.39
N ALA A 25 -8.55 -0.83 3.54
CA ALA A 25 -9.45 -0.61 2.42
C ALA A 25 -9.19 0.77 1.77
N GLY A 26 -9.08 0.82 0.45
CA GLY A 26 -8.71 2.03 -0.26
C GLY A 26 -8.46 1.83 -1.75
N TRP A 27 -8.06 2.91 -2.42
CA TRP A 27 -7.69 2.91 -3.83
C TRP A 27 -6.19 2.68 -3.98
N TYR A 28 -5.83 1.71 -4.81
CA TYR A 28 -4.46 1.31 -5.07
C TYR A 28 -4.25 1.07 -6.56
N ALA A 29 -3.00 1.04 -7.01
CA ALA A 29 -2.67 0.74 -8.40
C ALA A 29 -3.29 -0.59 -8.83
N ASP A 30 -3.97 -0.60 -9.98
CA ASP A 30 -4.63 -1.80 -10.49
C ASP A 30 -3.58 -2.88 -10.86
N PRO A 31 -3.58 -4.05 -10.21
CA PRO A 31 -2.63 -5.11 -10.53
C PRO A 31 -2.84 -5.71 -11.93
N SER A 32 -4.03 -5.54 -12.52
CA SER A 32 -4.29 -6.00 -13.90
C SER A 32 -3.76 -5.04 -14.97
N GLY A 33 -3.40 -3.81 -14.59
CA GLY A 33 -2.94 -2.76 -15.52
C GLY A 33 -4.00 -2.26 -16.50
N ARG A 34 -5.28 -2.54 -16.26
CA ARG A 34 -6.41 -2.13 -17.12
C ARG A 34 -6.93 -0.75 -16.76
N PHE A 35 -6.80 -0.37 -15.49
CA PHE A 35 -7.23 0.92 -14.95
C PHE A 35 -6.11 1.58 -14.14
N GLU A 36 -6.26 2.86 -13.80
CA GLU A 36 -5.25 3.56 -12.98
C GLU A 36 -5.28 3.07 -11.53
N LEU A 37 -6.49 2.92 -10.97
CA LEU A 37 -6.68 2.45 -9.61
C LEU A 37 -7.78 1.39 -9.56
N ARG A 38 -7.64 0.42 -8.64
CA ARG A 38 -8.69 -0.52 -8.25
C ARG A 38 -8.93 -0.40 -6.75
N TYR A 39 -10.15 -0.65 -6.31
CA TYR A 39 -10.49 -0.60 -4.90
C TYR A 39 -10.17 -1.94 -4.24
N TRP A 40 -9.31 -1.87 -3.22
CA TRP A 40 -9.06 -2.94 -2.26
C TRP A 40 -9.99 -2.76 -1.07
N ASN A 41 -10.73 -3.80 -0.68
CA ASN A 41 -11.67 -3.70 0.44
C ASN A 41 -11.08 -4.07 1.81
N GLY A 42 -9.77 -4.35 1.89
CA GLY A 42 -9.11 -4.88 3.09
C GLY A 42 -8.80 -6.38 3.03
N ASP A 43 -9.46 -7.11 2.13
CA ASP A 43 -9.38 -8.58 2.00
C ASP A 43 -9.14 -9.04 0.55
N LYS A 44 -9.76 -8.38 -0.42
CA LYS A 44 -9.64 -8.64 -1.86
C LYS A 44 -9.83 -7.37 -2.72
N TRP A 45 -9.35 -7.44 -3.95
CA TRP A 45 -9.68 -6.46 -4.98
C TRP A 45 -11.15 -6.61 -5.39
N THR A 46 -11.82 -5.47 -5.61
CA THR A 46 -13.22 -5.43 -6.05
C THR A 46 -13.33 -5.01 -7.51
N GLU A 47 -14.54 -5.04 -8.07
CA GLU A 47 -14.79 -4.53 -9.42
C GLU A 47 -14.70 -3.00 -9.51
N HIS A 48 -14.68 -2.27 -8.39
CA HIS A 48 -14.58 -0.81 -8.42
C HIS A 48 -13.19 -0.37 -8.88
N VAL A 49 -13.15 0.46 -9.91
CA VAL A 49 -11.95 1.00 -10.55
C VAL A 49 -12.06 2.52 -10.66
N SER A 50 -10.94 3.20 -10.82
CA SER A 50 -10.90 4.63 -11.14
C SER A 50 -9.97 4.87 -12.31
N GLN A 51 -10.42 5.71 -13.25
CA GLN A 51 -9.67 6.14 -14.43
C GLN A 51 -9.92 7.64 -14.65
N ALA A 52 -8.86 8.43 -14.84
CA ALA A 52 -8.90 9.88 -14.97
C ALA A 52 -9.69 10.56 -13.83
N GLY A 53 -9.59 10.02 -12.61
CA GLY A 53 -10.33 10.48 -11.43
C GLY A 53 -11.83 10.18 -11.43
N GLN A 54 -12.34 9.39 -12.38
CA GLN A 54 -13.71 8.90 -12.42
C GLN A 54 -13.77 7.46 -11.93
N GLN A 55 -14.63 7.19 -10.95
CA GLN A 55 -14.88 5.85 -10.44
C GLN A 55 -15.91 5.14 -11.33
N SER A 56 -15.71 3.84 -11.55
CA SER A 56 -16.60 2.99 -12.33
C SER A 56 -16.48 1.55 -11.85
N THR A 57 -17.35 0.67 -12.32
CA THR A 57 -17.19 -0.78 -12.13
C THR A 57 -16.62 -1.40 -13.39
N ASP A 58 -15.62 -2.27 -13.23
CA ASP A 58 -15.07 -3.10 -14.29
C ASP A 58 -16.17 -4.04 -14.81
N PRO A 59 -16.68 -3.85 -16.05
CA PRO A 59 -17.77 -4.66 -16.55
C PRO A 59 -17.30 -6.11 -16.76
N PRO A 60 -18.14 -7.12 -16.46
CA PRO A 60 -17.80 -8.50 -16.80
C PRO A 60 -17.63 -8.61 -18.32
N VAL A 61 -16.47 -9.06 -18.76
CA VAL A 61 -16.27 -9.44 -20.16
C VAL A 61 -17.18 -10.63 -20.48
N ALA A 62 -18.11 -10.43 -21.41
CA ALA A 62 -19.04 -11.46 -21.89
C ALA A 62 -18.34 -12.50 -22.77
#